data_AF-A0A5P2B5R5-F1
#
_entry.id   AF-A0A5P2B5R5-F1
#
_cell.length_a   1.000
_cell.length_b   1.000
_cell.length_c   1.000
_cell.angle_alpha   90.00
_cell.angle_beta   90.00
_cell.angle_gamma   90.00
#
_symmetry.space_group_name_H-M   'P 1'
#
loop_
_entity.id
_entity.type
_entity.pdbx_description
1 polymer ?
#
loop_
_entity_poly.entity_id
_entity_poly.type
_entity_poly.pdbx_seq_one_letter_code
_entity_poly.pdbx_strand_id
1 'polypeptide(L)'
;MDDLVLWLGEQLDEDEADARAAATRSPEWRLARPLDDEELGDAGLLRPAELKHAERHDPARVLREIDAKRRIIEQCAYWNERAAREAADPPKYPQPGLDLGLLLDAMNPILRALALPYADRPGYREDWRP
;
A
#
# COMPACT_ATOMS: atom_id res chain seq x y z
N MET A 1 -3.15 9.70 13.99
CA MET A 1 -2.60 8.64 13.13
C MET A 1 -3.67 7.63 12.76
N ASP A 2 -4.61 7.35 13.66
CA ASP A 2 -5.76 6.45 13.43
C ASP A 2 -6.56 6.79 12.17
N ASP A 3 -6.88 8.07 11.94
CA ASP A 3 -7.55 8.51 10.70
C ASP A 3 -6.78 8.11 9.43
N LEU A 4 -5.45 8.25 9.45
CA LEU A 4 -4.60 7.89 8.30
C LEU A 4 -4.51 6.37 8.13
N VAL A 5 -4.47 5.61 9.22
CA VAL A 5 -4.50 4.14 9.21
C VAL A 5 -5.79 3.63 8.61
N LEU A 6 -6.93 4.17 9.06
CA LEU A 6 -8.25 3.81 8.54
C LEU A 6 -8.36 4.14 7.06
N TRP A 7 -8.03 5.37 6.67
CA TRP A 7 -8.09 5.82 5.29
C TRP A 7 -7.16 5.01 4.36
N LEU A 8 -5.93 4.71 4.78
CA LEU A 8 -5.03 3.82 4.02
C LEU A 8 -5.61 2.41 3.85
N GLY A 9 -6.30 1.90 4.87
CA GLY A 9 -7.03 0.63 4.79
C GLY A 9 -8.07 0.66 3.67
N GLU A 10 -8.88 1.71 3.60
CA GLU A 10 -9.88 1.91 2.55
C GLU A 10 -9.25 1.97 1.16
N GLN A 11 -8.12 2.69 1.01
CA GLN A 11 -7.42 2.76 -0.29
C GLN A 11 -6.91 1.40 -0.75
N LEU A 12 -6.41 0.59 0.18
CA LEU A 12 -5.97 -0.77 -0.11
C LEU A 12 -7.13 -1.72 -0.40
N ASP A 13 -8.31 -1.51 0.20
CA ASP A 13 -9.52 -2.26 -0.12
C ASP A 13 -9.97 -1.99 -1.56
N GLU A 14 -9.95 -0.73 -2.00
CA GLU A 14 -10.23 -0.34 -3.39
C GLU A 14 -9.23 -0.96 -4.37
N ASP A 15 -7.92 -0.81 -4.12
CA ASP A 15 -6.87 -1.40 -4.95
C ASP A 15 -6.97 -2.93 -5.03
N GLU A 16 -7.33 -3.57 -3.92
CA GLU A 16 -7.54 -5.02 -3.86
C GLU A 16 -8.74 -5.45 -4.70
N ALA A 17 -9.85 -4.71 -4.63
CA ALA A 17 -11.02 -4.97 -5.44
C ALA A 17 -10.70 -4.87 -6.94
N ASP A 18 -9.98 -3.83 -7.34
CA ASP A 18 -9.54 -3.62 -8.72
C ASP A 18 -8.60 -4.74 -9.20
N ALA A 19 -7.61 -5.12 -8.37
CA ALA A 19 -6.72 -6.23 -8.68
C ALA A 19 -7.49 -7.55 -8.82
N ARG A 20 -8.44 -7.84 -7.93
CA ARG A 20 -9.27 -9.06 -8.03
C ARG A 20 -10.15 -9.06 -9.27
N ALA A 21 -10.73 -7.92 -9.64
CA ALA A 21 -11.50 -7.78 -10.88
C ALA A 21 -10.63 -8.02 -12.12
N ALA A 22 -9.41 -7.47 -12.12
CA ALA A 22 -8.40 -7.66 -13.16
C ALA A 22 -7.91 -9.14 -13.26
N ALA A 23 -7.98 -9.89 -12.16
CA ALA A 23 -7.59 -11.31 -12.09
C ALA A 23 -8.66 -12.29 -12.56
N THR A 24 -9.88 -11.84 -12.90
CA THR A 24 -11.04 -12.72 -13.20
C THR A 24 -10.78 -13.78 -14.26
N ARG A 25 -9.98 -13.46 -15.29
CA ARG A 25 -9.59 -14.40 -16.35
C ARG A 25 -8.32 -15.19 -16.02
N SER A 26 -7.37 -14.55 -15.36
CA SER A 26 -6.12 -15.15 -14.87
C SER A 26 -5.49 -14.23 -13.82
N PRO A 27 -5.02 -14.77 -12.68
CA PRO A 27 -4.28 -13.98 -11.70
C PRO A 27 -2.85 -13.65 -12.16
N GLU A 28 -2.29 -14.46 -13.06
CA GLU A 28 -0.99 -14.23 -13.68
C GLU A 28 -1.18 -13.68 -15.08
N TRP A 29 -0.61 -12.50 -15.33
CA TRP A 29 -0.66 -11.89 -16.66
C TRP A 29 0.56 -12.32 -17.46
N ARG A 30 0.30 -12.94 -18.60
CA ARG A 30 1.29 -13.22 -19.64
C ARG A 30 0.65 -12.98 -20.98
N LEU A 31 1.41 -12.39 -21.90
CA LEU A 31 1.03 -12.35 -23.31
C LEU A 31 0.89 -13.79 -23.81
N ALA A 32 -0.26 -14.10 -24.42
CA ALA A 32 -0.54 -15.42 -24.97
C ALA A 32 0.45 -15.81 -26.09
N ARG A 33 0.98 -14.80 -26.79
CA ARG A 33 2.12 -14.90 -27.70
C ARG A 33 2.82 -13.53 -27.77
N PRO A 34 4.10 -13.48 -28.16
CA PRO A 34 4.75 -12.23 -28.52
C PRO A 34 3.95 -11.54 -29.63
N LEU A 35 3.69 -10.24 -29.48
CA LEU A 35 3.16 -9.42 -30.56
C LEU A 35 4.30 -9.14 -31.54
N ASP A 36 4.01 -9.22 -32.84
CA ASP A 36 4.91 -8.73 -33.88
C ASP A 36 4.74 -7.22 -34.10
N ASP A 37 5.70 -6.60 -34.78
CA ASP A 37 5.74 -5.16 -35.02
C ASP A 37 4.56 -4.66 -35.89
N GLU A 38 3.89 -5.54 -36.63
CA GLU A 38 2.78 -5.22 -37.53
C GLU A 38 1.44 -5.15 -36.77
N GLU A 39 1.22 -6.02 -35.79
CA GLU A 39 0.06 -6.02 -34.88
C GLU A 39 0.02 -4.81 -33.91
N LEU A 40 1.16 -4.15 -33.72
CA LEU A 40 1.30 -2.90 -32.97
C LEU A 40 0.79 -1.66 -33.72
N GLY A 41 0.67 -1.74 -35.05
CA GLY A 41 0.48 -0.58 -35.92
C GLY A 41 -0.95 -0.02 -35.98
N ASP A 42 -1.98 -0.86 -35.91
CA ASP A 42 -3.38 -0.43 -36.17
C ASP A 42 -4.39 -0.79 -35.06
N ALA A 43 -3.98 -1.51 -34.00
CA ALA A 43 -4.84 -1.80 -32.83
C ALA A 43 -4.12 -1.68 -31.46
N GLY A 44 -2.84 -1.31 -31.43
CA GLY A 44 -1.98 -1.43 -30.26
C GLY A 44 -2.05 -0.22 -29.31
N LEU A 45 -2.98 -0.23 -28.35
CA LEU A 45 -3.03 0.79 -27.29
C LEU A 45 -1.76 0.86 -26.41
N LEU A 46 -0.91 -0.18 -26.42
CA LEU A 46 0.31 -0.27 -25.63
C LEU A 46 1.50 -0.80 -26.45
N ARG A 47 2.66 -0.16 -26.29
CA ARG A 47 3.97 -0.55 -26.81
C ARG A 47 4.50 -1.79 -26.07
N PRO A 48 5.49 -2.52 -26.63
CA PRO A 48 6.04 -3.72 -25.98
C PRO A 48 6.56 -3.49 -24.56
N ALA A 49 7.17 -2.32 -24.30
CA ALA A 49 7.65 -1.94 -22.98
C ALA A 49 6.51 -1.75 -21.96
N GLU A 50 5.36 -1.24 -22.40
CA GLU A 50 4.17 -1.03 -21.57
C GLU A 50 3.48 -2.35 -21.25
N LEU A 51 3.42 -3.27 -22.21
CA LEU A 51 2.91 -4.63 -21.98
C LEU A 51 3.80 -5.41 -21.00
N LYS A 52 5.12 -5.32 -21.15
CA LYS A 52 6.07 -5.93 -20.22
C LYS A 52 5.96 -5.34 -18.81
N HIS A 53 5.63 -4.05 -18.70
CA HIS A 53 5.32 -3.44 -17.41
C HIS A 53 4.04 -4.05 -16.83
N ALA A 54 2.96 -4.16 -17.60
CA ALA A 54 1.71 -4.78 -17.16
C ALA A 54 1.90 -6.24 -16.71
N GLU A 55 2.66 -7.06 -17.45
CA GLU A 55 3.01 -8.43 -17.03
C GLU A 55 3.77 -8.46 -15.69
N ARG A 56 4.70 -7.53 -15.49
CA ARG A 56 5.50 -7.44 -14.26
C ARG A 56 4.67 -6.97 -13.06
N HIS A 57 3.56 -6.28 -13.31
CA HIS A 57 2.63 -5.75 -12.30
C HIS A 57 1.28 -6.46 -12.37
N ASP A 58 1.31 -7.78 -12.57
CA ASP A 58 0.12 -8.61 -12.62
C ASP A 58 -0.70 -8.56 -11.31
N PRO A 59 -2.01 -8.89 -11.36
CA PRO A 59 -2.86 -8.87 -10.19
C PRO A 59 -2.33 -9.71 -9.02
N ALA A 60 -1.77 -10.90 -9.30
CA ALA A 60 -1.21 -11.75 -8.26
C ALA A 60 -0.09 -11.06 -7.48
N ARG A 61 0.80 -10.34 -8.16
CA ARG A 61 1.84 -9.55 -7.52
C ARG A 61 1.25 -8.37 -6.75
N VAL A 62 0.33 -7.62 -7.34
CA VAL A 62 -0.30 -6.47 -6.67
C VAL A 62 -0.96 -6.90 -5.36
N LEU A 63 -1.69 -8.02 -5.35
CA LEU A 63 -2.30 -8.57 -4.13
C LEU A 63 -1.27 -8.93 -3.05
N ARG A 64 -0.10 -9.48 -3.43
CA ARG A 64 0.99 -9.74 -2.47
C ARG A 64 1.59 -8.45 -1.91
N GLU A 65 1.71 -7.42 -2.73
CA GLU A 65 2.18 -6.11 -2.29
C GLU A 65 1.17 -5.43 -1.35
N ILE A 66 -0.13 -5.57 -1.61
CA ILE A 66 -1.21 -5.10 -0.72
C ILE A 66 -1.15 -5.81 0.64
N ASP A 67 -1.05 -7.14 0.66
CA ASP A 67 -0.89 -7.92 1.91
C ASP A 67 0.33 -7.46 2.71
N ALA A 68 1.47 -7.22 2.04
CA ALA A 68 2.65 -6.67 2.69
C ALA A 68 2.40 -5.27 3.29
N LYS A 69 1.73 -4.38 2.56
CA LYS A 69 1.39 -3.02 3.05
C LYS A 69 0.43 -3.08 4.24
N ARG A 70 -0.59 -3.97 4.22
CA ARG A 70 -1.51 -4.18 5.35
C ARG A 70 -0.76 -4.58 6.62
N ARG A 71 0.19 -5.50 6.53
CA ARG A 71 1.03 -5.90 7.69
C ARG A 71 1.85 -4.75 8.25
N ILE A 72 2.39 -3.89 7.38
CA ILE A 72 3.11 -2.69 7.81
C ILE A 72 2.17 -1.74 8.55
N ILE A 73 0.97 -1.51 8.01
CA ILE A 73 -0.06 -0.65 8.62
C ILE A 73 -0.49 -1.21 9.98
N GLU A 74 -0.80 -2.50 10.07
CA GLU A 74 -1.13 -3.19 11.33
C GLU A 74 -0.04 -3.03 12.38
N GLN A 75 1.23 -3.19 11.97
CA GLN A 75 2.35 -3.04 12.89
C GLN A 75 2.48 -1.59 13.41
N CYS A 76 2.27 -0.59 12.54
CA CYS A 76 2.29 0.81 12.94
C CYS A 76 1.10 1.15 13.85
N ALA A 77 -0.10 0.63 13.54
CA ALA A 77 -1.31 0.82 14.33
C ALA A 77 -1.14 0.24 15.73
N TYR A 78 -0.61 -0.98 15.84
CA TYR A 78 -0.30 -1.61 17.12
C TYR A 78 0.59 -0.74 18.02
N TRP A 79 1.67 -0.17 17.45
CA TRP A 79 2.58 0.67 18.23
C TRP A 79 1.95 2.01 18.61
N ASN A 80 1.15 2.63 17.74
CA ASN A 80 0.39 3.84 18.06
C ASN A 80 -0.60 3.59 19.20
N GLU A 81 -1.38 2.50 19.12
CA GLU A 81 -2.36 2.14 20.16
C GLU A 81 -1.66 1.86 21.50
N ARG A 82 -0.55 1.10 21.46
CA ARG A 82 0.24 0.82 22.66
C ARG A 82 0.75 2.10 23.31
N ALA A 83 1.30 3.03 22.52
CA ALA A 83 1.78 4.31 23.03
C ALA A 83 0.66 5.17 23.62
N ALA A 84 -0.51 5.22 22.96
CA ALA A 84 -1.68 5.92 23.48
C ALA A 84 -2.14 5.34 24.83
N ARG A 85 -2.17 4.01 24.95
CA ARG A 85 -2.51 3.32 26.21
C ARG A 85 -1.50 3.62 27.31
N GLU A 86 -0.20 3.50 27.04
CA GLU A 86 0.85 3.77 28.04
C GLU A 86 0.94 5.26 28.41
N ALA A 87 0.53 6.18 27.52
CA ALA A 87 0.42 7.60 27.86
C ALA A 87 -0.77 7.88 28.79
N ALA A 88 -1.88 7.16 28.64
CA ALA A 88 -3.07 7.30 29.48
C ALA A 88 -2.91 6.61 30.85
N ASP A 89 -2.28 5.43 30.87
CA ASP A 89 -2.00 4.66 32.08
C ASP A 89 -0.55 4.14 32.04
N PRO A 90 0.42 4.93 32.55
CA PRO A 90 1.82 4.56 32.51
C PRO A 90 2.09 3.25 33.28
N PRO A 91 2.81 2.29 32.67
CA PRO A 91 3.09 1.02 33.33
C PRO A 91 3.94 1.25 34.58
N LYS A 92 3.60 0.55 35.67
CA LYS A 92 4.35 0.58 36.94
C LYS A 92 5.85 0.28 36.75
N TYR A 93 6.17 -0.56 35.77
CA TYR A 93 7.53 -0.89 35.37
C TYR A 93 7.66 -0.71 33.85
N PRO A 94 8.10 0.47 33.37
CA PRO A 94 8.29 0.69 31.94
C PRO A 94 9.40 -0.23 31.41
N GLN A 95 9.30 -0.63 30.14
CA GLN A 95 10.34 -1.44 29.51
C GLN A 95 11.65 -0.64 29.40
N PRO A 96 12.76 -1.11 30.02
CA PRO A 96 14.02 -0.38 29.96
C PRO A 96 14.52 -0.22 28.52
N GLY A 97 14.88 1.01 28.15
CA GLY A 97 15.42 1.34 26.82
C GLY A 97 14.39 1.45 25.70
N LEU A 98 13.09 1.28 26.00
CA LEU A 98 12.03 1.52 25.03
C LEU A 98 11.45 2.93 25.22
N ASP A 99 11.82 3.84 24.31
CA ASP A 99 11.17 5.15 24.19
C ASP A 99 10.11 5.08 23.09
N LEU A 100 8.83 4.99 23.51
CA LEU A 100 7.70 4.91 22.58
C LEU A 100 7.53 6.21 21.78
N GLY A 101 7.91 7.36 22.33
CA GLY A 101 7.86 8.63 21.60
C GLY A 101 8.83 8.62 20.42
N LEU A 102 10.10 8.28 20.68
CA LEU A 102 11.13 8.16 19.63
C LEU A 102 10.78 7.07 18.61
N LEU A 103 10.20 5.95 19.04
CA LEU A 103 9.73 4.92 18.14
C LEU A 103 8.64 5.44 17.19
N LEU A 104 7.66 6.18 17.72
CA LEU A 104 6.58 6.74 16.90
C LEU A 104 7.07 7.83 15.94
N ASP A 105 8.01 8.67 16.35
CA ASP A 105 8.63 9.66 15.47
C ASP A 105 9.34 9.00 14.27
N ALA A 106 9.92 7.81 14.47
CA ALA A 106 10.51 7.03 13.40
C ALA A 106 9.48 6.27 12.53
N MET A 107 8.40 5.76 13.13
CA MET A 107 7.43 4.90 12.43
C MET A 107 6.33 5.68 11.71
N ASN A 108 5.83 6.78 12.27
CA ASN A 108 4.72 7.54 11.68
C ASN A 108 5.02 8.10 10.27
N PRO A 109 6.27 8.50 9.93
CA PRO A 109 6.64 8.83 8.55
C PRO A 109 6.44 7.68 7.55
N ILE A 110 6.51 6.42 7.99
CA ILE A 110 6.27 5.25 7.11
C ILE A 110 4.82 5.25 6.62
N LEU A 111 3.86 5.50 7.51
CA LEU A 111 2.44 5.60 7.14
C LEU A 111 2.21 6.76 6.16
N ARG A 112 2.84 7.92 6.38
CA ARG A 112 2.77 9.06 5.46
C ARG A 112 3.37 8.73 4.09
N ALA A 113 4.48 8.02 4.05
CA ALA A 113 5.11 7.58 2.80
C ALA A 113 4.24 6.58 2.03
N LEU A 114 3.56 5.66 2.73
CA LEU A 114 2.60 4.73 2.11
C LEU A 114 1.37 5.44 1.52
N ALA A 115 1.04 6.63 2.03
CA ALA A 115 -0.07 7.44 1.54
C ALA A 115 0.26 8.28 0.30
N LEU A 116 1.55 8.49 -0.01
CA LEU A 116 2.00 9.30 -1.15
C LEU A 116 1.40 8.90 -2.51
N PRO A 117 1.29 7.61 -2.85
CA PRO A 117 0.69 7.19 -4.12
C PRO A 117 -0.79 7.57 -4.28
N TYR A 118 -1.45 7.92 -3.17
CA TYR A 118 -2.88 8.20 -3.09
C TYR A 118 -3.17 9.70 -2.86
N ALA A 119 -2.16 10.57 -3.00
CA ALA A 119 -2.29 12.00 -2.67
C ALA A 119 -3.31 12.76 -3.54
N ASP A 120 -3.69 12.18 -4.69
CA ASP A 120 -4.72 12.69 -5.60
C ASP A 120 -6.13 12.14 -5.30
N ARG A 121 -6.25 11.18 -4.38
CA ARG A 121 -7.53 10.58 -4.03
C ARG A 121 -8.35 11.44 -3.06
N PRO A 122 -9.69 11.46 -3.20
CA PRO A 122 -10.56 12.14 -2.24
C PRO A 122 -10.32 11.66 -0.80
N GLY A 123 -10.35 12.59 0.15
CA GLY A 123 -10.12 12.29 1.56
C GLY A 123 -8.65 12.33 1.99
N TYR A 124 -7.69 12.40 1.06
CA TYR A 124 -6.29 12.69 1.41
C TYR A 124 -6.20 14.08 2.08
N ARG A 125 -5.49 14.15 3.21
CA ARG A 125 -5.26 15.40 3.96
C ARG A 125 -3.83 15.88 3.75
N GLU A 126 -3.65 17.17 3.50
CA GLU A 126 -2.31 17.77 3.37
C GLU A 126 -1.44 17.57 4.63
N ASP A 127 -2.05 17.51 5.82
CA ASP A 127 -1.33 17.20 7.07
C ASP A 127 -0.66 15.82 7.08
N TRP A 128 -1.06 14.91 6.18
CA TRP A 128 -0.46 13.57 6.01
C TRP A 128 0.71 13.56 5.03
N ARG A 129 0.93 14.65 4.30
CA ARG A 129 2.12 14.80 3.47
C ARG A 129 3.38 14.79 4.38
N PRO A 130 4.43 14.04 4.02
CA PRO A 130 5.69 14.04 4.77
C PRO A 130 6.36 15.41 4.82
#